data_AF-X1TFA1-F1
#
_entry.id   AF-X1TFA1-F1
#
_cell.length_a   1.000
_cell.length_b   1.000
_cell.length_c   1.000
_cell.angle_alpha   90.00
_cell.angle_beta   90.00
_cell.angle_gamma   90.00
#
_symmetry.space_group_name_H-M   'P 1'
#
loop_
_entity.id
_entity.type
_entity.pdbx_description
1 polymer ?
#
loop_
_entity_poly.entity_id
_entity_poly.type
_entity_poly.pdbx_seq_one_letter_code
_entity_poly.pdbx_strand_id
1 'polypeptide(L)'
;DPSNAGGTENGTSWATAYGSLNSAEAAENVDLSGSGGLGIYTFHCKDGDESSPDTVDITISGWGTTSAVNYVEILGGYASGETGTPGTPEGFSGYSSDHYRIELTGGVNQVALEIETDFTVIEKIQIKLIGGITFNAMGIRFETGSNDGLTINKCILWGTETGTAGDYNAIKSLYTVKVTNTLIFGNWDTCVLVESFNGGSSTLTNCTIDGGVTDNVYAGNNHGLVCLNCASFNSGDDWNDNTSGTFTLTTCADDDGDSTQTLNSTDNYAAEFTDQPNGDYSIAGAGSVLDENGTDAGAPSDDIKDVSRTSPYDIGAFEYEAAAGGRIMSSLVGAGGLAGLGGIAGQGGGLAG
;
A
#
# COMPACT_ATOMS: atom_id res chain seq x y z
N ASP A 1 -23.14 -14.59 20.37
CA ASP A 1 -23.02 -16.06 20.26
C ASP A 1 -22.05 -16.34 19.13
N PRO A 2 -20.79 -16.68 19.46
CA PRO A 2 -19.68 -16.85 18.52
C PRO A 2 -19.73 -18.16 17.72
N SER A 3 -20.91 -18.77 17.51
CA SER A 3 -21.02 -20.08 16.87
C SER A 3 -21.73 -20.08 15.50
N ASN A 4 -21.68 -18.99 14.73
CA ASN A 4 -22.16 -19.00 13.33
C ASN A 4 -21.32 -18.19 12.32
N ALA A 5 -20.17 -17.64 12.71
CA ALA A 5 -19.20 -17.01 11.81
C ALA A 5 -17.79 -17.50 12.18
N GLY A 6 -17.00 -17.88 11.18
CA GLY A 6 -15.73 -18.58 11.33
C GLY A 6 -14.60 -17.76 11.98
N GLY A 7 -14.64 -17.63 13.30
CA GLY A 7 -13.51 -17.20 14.13
C GLY A 7 -13.92 -17.21 15.61
N THR A 8 -13.32 -18.10 16.40
CA THR A 8 -13.66 -18.28 17.83
C THR A 8 -12.87 -17.38 18.78
N GLU A 9 -12.10 -16.41 18.28
CA GLU A 9 -11.00 -15.84 19.06
C GLU A 9 -10.90 -14.31 18.96
N ASN A 10 -10.36 -13.68 19.99
CA ASN A 10 -10.39 -12.24 20.29
C ASN A 10 -9.28 -11.43 19.58
N GLY A 11 -8.79 -11.91 18.45
CA GLY A 11 -7.77 -11.22 17.65
C GLY A 11 -6.38 -11.06 18.30
N THR A 12 -6.11 -11.53 19.52
CA THR A 12 -4.85 -11.20 20.24
C THR A 12 -3.56 -11.82 19.67
N SER A 13 -3.65 -12.66 18.64
CA SER A 13 -2.53 -13.28 17.93
C SER A 13 -2.93 -13.75 16.52
N TRP A 14 -1.97 -14.10 15.66
CA TRP A 14 -2.24 -14.69 14.35
C TRP A 14 -2.86 -16.10 14.40
N ALA A 15 -2.63 -16.85 15.49
CA ALA A 15 -3.34 -18.12 15.71
C ALA A 15 -4.86 -17.89 15.87
N THR A 16 -5.21 -16.69 16.35
CA THR A 16 -6.56 -16.23 16.70
C THR A 16 -7.12 -15.18 15.72
N ALA A 17 -6.53 -15.07 14.53
CA ALA A 17 -6.91 -14.07 13.54
C ALA A 17 -8.31 -14.34 12.96
N TYR A 18 -9.02 -13.27 12.65
CA TYR A 18 -10.36 -13.32 12.08
C TYR A 18 -10.32 -13.69 10.59
N GLY A 19 -11.18 -14.63 10.21
CA GLY A 19 -11.40 -14.97 8.80
C GLY A 19 -12.14 -13.88 8.02
N SER A 20 -12.80 -12.93 8.70
CA SER A 20 -13.51 -11.78 8.11
C SER A 20 -13.43 -10.57 9.05
N LEU A 21 -13.23 -9.36 8.51
CA LEU A 21 -13.21 -8.11 9.28
C LEU A 21 -14.61 -7.74 9.79
N ASN A 22 -15.66 -8.03 9.01
CA ASN A 22 -17.05 -7.91 9.48
C ASN A 22 -17.31 -8.73 10.76
N SER A 23 -16.75 -9.94 10.82
CA SER A 23 -16.87 -10.79 12.01
C SER A 23 -16.10 -10.23 13.21
N ALA A 24 -14.97 -9.57 12.95
CA ALA A 24 -14.13 -8.95 13.98
C ALA A 24 -14.84 -7.74 14.62
N GLU A 25 -15.33 -6.82 13.79
CA GLU A 25 -16.01 -5.61 14.27
C GLU A 25 -17.30 -5.95 15.05
N ALA A 26 -18.10 -6.89 14.54
CA ALA A 26 -19.35 -7.29 15.19
C ALA A 26 -19.15 -7.95 16.56
N ALA A 27 -17.98 -8.54 16.83
CA ALA A 27 -17.73 -9.30 18.04
C ALA A 27 -17.35 -8.43 19.24
N GLU A 28 -16.72 -7.27 19.02
CA GLU A 28 -15.82 -6.70 20.03
C GLU A 28 -15.95 -5.18 20.26
N ASN A 29 -16.96 -4.52 19.70
CA ASN A 29 -17.14 -3.07 19.87
C ASN A 29 -17.21 -2.63 21.35
N VAL A 30 -16.16 -1.97 21.83
CA VAL A 30 -16.01 -1.47 23.22
C VAL A 30 -15.28 -0.12 23.26
N ASP A 31 -15.58 0.72 24.25
CA ASP A 31 -14.85 1.97 24.48
C ASP A 31 -13.39 1.73 24.88
N LEU A 32 -12.45 2.36 24.17
CA LEU A 32 -11.01 2.36 24.48
C LEU A 32 -10.71 3.29 25.65
N SER A 33 -11.07 2.89 26.88
CA SER A 33 -10.84 3.71 28.07
C SER A 33 -9.40 3.59 28.61
N GLY A 34 -8.68 4.71 28.66
CA GLY A 34 -7.26 4.80 29.05
C GLY A 34 -6.90 4.46 30.50
N SER A 35 -7.78 3.83 31.29
CA SER A 35 -7.54 3.50 32.70
C SER A 35 -7.32 2.01 33.02
N GLY A 36 -7.28 1.13 32.01
CA GLY A 36 -7.36 -0.33 32.25
C GLY A 36 -6.33 -1.25 31.59
N GLY A 37 -5.51 -0.77 30.66
CA GLY A 37 -4.37 -1.55 30.13
C GLY A 37 -4.50 -2.18 28.74
N LEU A 38 -5.49 -1.79 27.93
CA LEU A 38 -5.48 -2.06 26.50
C LEU A 38 -5.60 -0.72 25.77
N GLY A 39 -4.46 -0.16 25.38
CA GLY A 39 -4.46 1.05 24.55
C GLY A 39 -4.73 0.71 23.09
N ILE A 40 -4.21 -0.40 22.60
CA ILE A 40 -4.33 -0.79 21.20
C ILE A 40 -5.30 -1.96 21.10
N TYR A 41 -6.29 -1.84 20.23
CA TYR A 41 -7.17 -2.93 19.84
C TYR A 41 -6.86 -3.35 18.42
N THR A 42 -6.26 -4.54 18.25
CA THR A 42 -5.81 -5.01 16.94
C THR A 42 -6.75 -6.08 16.38
N PHE A 43 -7.29 -5.81 15.20
CA PHE A 43 -7.95 -6.80 14.36
C PHE A 43 -6.94 -7.45 13.43
N HIS A 44 -6.51 -8.66 13.77
CA HIS A 44 -5.74 -9.49 12.85
C HIS A 44 -6.68 -10.14 11.84
N CYS A 45 -6.54 -9.78 10.58
CA CYS A 45 -7.34 -10.30 9.48
C CYS A 45 -6.53 -11.30 8.67
N LYS A 46 -6.90 -12.58 8.74
CA LYS A 46 -6.24 -13.64 7.99
C LYS A 46 -6.90 -13.81 6.63
N ASP A 47 -6.10 -13.85 5.57
CA ASP A 47 -6.55 -14.38 4.28
C ASP A 47 -6.89 -15.88 4.42
N GLY A 48 -8.20 -16.13 4.55
CA GLY A 48 -8.75 -17.46 4.74
C GLY A 48 -8.91 -18.15 3.38
N ASP A 49 -7.81 -18.72 2.87
CA ASP A 49 -7.82 -19.66 1.75
C ASP A 49 -8.57 -19.12 0.51
N GLU A 50 -8.04 -18.06 -0.13
CA GLU A 50 -8.31 -17.55 -1.50
C GLU A 50 -9.79 -17.32 -1.92
N SER A 51 -10.78 -17.62 -1.08
CA SER A 51 -12.16 -17.89 -1.54
C SER A 51 -13.26 -17.15 -0.79
N SER A 52 -12.92 -16.32 0.19
CA SER A 52 -13.93 -15.56 0.95
C SER A 52 -13.47 -14.17 1.41
N PRO A 53 -13.14 -13.26 0.48
CA PRO A 53 -13.00 -11.84 0.83
C PRO A 53 -14.29 -11.33 1.48
N ASP A 54 -14.18 -10.28 2.28
CA ASP A 54 -15.38 -9.53 2.70
C ASP A 54 -15.99 -8.86 1.46
N THR A 55 -17.24 -9.21 1.15
CA THR A 55 -17.96 -8.70 -0.05
C THR A 55 -19.04 -7.67 0.30
N VAL A 56 -19.00 -7.13 1.51
CA VAL A 56 -19.91 -6.09 1.99
C VAL A 56 -19.10 -5.01 2.69
N ASP A 57 -19.64 -3.80 2.65
CA ASP A 57 -19.09 -2.62 3.32
C ASP A 57 -18.86 -2.88 4.81
N ILE A 58 -17.70 -2.45 5.32
CA ILE A 58 -17.33 -2.57 6.72
C ILE A 58 -17.22 -1.17 7.32
N THR A 59 -17.91 -0.94 8.43
CA THR A 59 -17.82 0.32 9.19
C THR A 59 -17.10 0.08 10.51
N ILE A 60 -16.04 0.84 10.78
CA ILE A 60 -15.28 0.82 12.03
C ILE A 60 -15.66 2.05 12.86
N SER A 61 -16.53 1.86 13.84
CA SER A 61 -17.13 2.96 14.62
C SER A 61 -17.36 2.59 16.08
N GLY A 62 -17.56 3.59 16.95
CA GLY A 62 -17.87 3.35 18.37
C GLY A 62 -16.67 3.12 19.28
N TRP A 63 -15.45 3.12 18.76
CA TRP A 63 -14.21 2.86 19.52
C TRP A 63 -13.61 4.11 20.17
N GLY A 64 -14.46 5.01 20.67
CA GLY A 64 -14.14 6.39 21.03
C GLY A 64 -12.83 6.57 21.80
N THR A 65 -11.86 7.26 21.19
CA THR A 65 -10.57 7.61 21.77
C THR A 65 -10.20 9.04 21.37
N THR A 66 -9.52 9.75 22.26
CA THR A 66 -8.96 11.10 22.00
C THR A 66 -7.44 11.09 22.04
N SER A 67 -6.84 9.91 22.04
CA SER A 67 -5.43 9.73 22.36
C SER A 67 -4.76 8.88 21.31
N ALA A 68 -3.72 9.40 20.65
CA ALA A 68 -2.91 8.65 19.69
C ALA A 68 -2.20 7.42 20.27
N VAL A 69 -2.18 7.24 21.59
CA VAL A 69 -1.65 6.02 22.24
C VAL A 69 -2.72 4.95 22.47
N ASN A 70 -4.00 5.29 22.28
CA ASN A 70 -5.08 4.32 22.29
C ASN A 70 -5.80 4.34 20.94
N TYR A 71 -5.68 3.26 20.17
CA TYR A 71 -6.17 3.22 18.80
C TYR A 71 -6.72 1.85 18.40
N VAL A 72 -7.54 1.85 17.35
CA VAL A 72 -7.92 0.66 16.60
C VAL A 72 -6.89 0.41 15.53
N GLU A 73 -6.38 -0.80 15.46
CA GLU A 73 -5.44 -1.27 14.44
C GLU A 73 -6.11 -2.36 13.62
N ILE A 74 -6.13 -2.20 12.29
CA ILE A 74 -6.62 -3.19 11.35
C ILE A 74 -5.40 -3.73 10.61
N LEU A 75 -5.04 -4.98 10.88
CA LEU A 75 -3.84 -5.59 10.33
C LEU A 75 -4.22 -6.73 9.38
N GLY A 76 -3.87 -6.59 8.10
CA GLY A 76 -3.99 -7.66 7.11
C GLY A 76 -2.86 -8.69 7.26
N GLY A 77 -3.18 -9.96 6.97
CA GLY A 77 -2.24 -11.08 7.03
C GLY A 77 -2.41 -12.03 5.86
N TYR A 78 -1.34 -12.78 5.57
CA TYR A 78 -1.18 -13.62 4.38
C TYR A 78 -1.99 -14.91 4.40
N ALA A 79 -2.06 -15.52 3.22
CA ALA A 79 -2.60 -16.85 3.01
C ALA A 79 -1.98 -17.87 3.98
N SER A 80 -2.76 -18.93 4.26
CA SER A 80 -2.52 -19.84 5.37
C SER A 80 -1.22 -20.66 5.28
N GLY A 81 -0.33 -20.52 6.27
CA GLY A 81 0.78 -21.46 6.45
C GLY A 81 1.80 -21.08 7.53
N GLU A 82 2.00 -19.78 7.79
CA GLU A 82 3.08 -19.33 8.66
C GLU A 82 2.62 -19.11 10.11
N THR A 83 3.05 -20.01 11.01
CA THR A 83 3.02 -19.76 12.44
C THR A 83 4.25 -18.93 12.83
N GLY A 84 4.15 -17.60 12.77
CA GLY A 84 5.08 -16.73 13.48
C GLY A 84 5.56 -15.54 12.66
N THR A 85 5.28 -14.34 13.19
CA THR A 85 5.64 -13.01 12.67
C THR A 85 4.79 -12.60 11.45
N PRO A 86 4.27 -11.35 11.38
CA PRO A 86 3.82 -10.81 10.11
C PRO A 86 5.03 -10.83 9.16
N GLY A 87 5.09 -11.81 8.26
CA GLY A 87 6.09 -11.88 7.19
C GLY A 87 5.94 -10.74 6.19
N THR A 88 6.74 -10.75 5.14
CA THR A 88 6.57 -9.90 3.95
C THR A 88 5.30 -10.30 3.18
N PRO A 89 4.59 -9.41 2.47
CA PRO A 89 3.43 -9.83 1.71
C PRO A 89 3.67 -10.93 0.68
N GLU A 90 3.23 -12.14 0.99
CA GLU A 90 3.26 -13.26 0.06
C GLU A 90 2.30 -12.96 -1.10
N GLY A 91 2.86 -12.89 -2.31
CA GLY A 91 2.15 -12.44 -3.52
C GLY A 91 2.95 -11.46 -4.39
N PHE A 92 4.13 -11.02 -3.98
CA PHE A 92 4.95 -10.10 -4.79
C PHE A 92 5.74 -10.75 -5.93
N SER A 93 5.83 -12.09 -6.00
CA SER A 93 6.37 -12.77 -7.19
C SER A 93 5.27 -12.88 -8.26
N GLY A 94 4.84 -11.72 -8.79
CA GLY A 94 3.67 -11.58 -9.67
C GLY A 94 2.40 -11.31 -8.84
N TYR A 95 1.90 -10.09 -8.93
CA TYR A 95 0.76 -9.60 -8.14
C TYR A 95 -0.48 -10.38 -8.56
N SER A 96 -0.92 -11.29 -7.70
CA SER A 96 -2.14 -12.05 -7.93
C SER A 96 -3.34 -11.18 -7.58
N SER A 97 -4.26 -11.01 -8.52
CA SER A 97 -5.56 -10.35 -8.31
C SER A 97 -6.51 -11.13 -7.39
N ASP A 98 -6.05 -12.25 -6.85
CA ASP A 98 -6.87 -13.25 -6.18
C ASP A 98 -6.78 -13.13 -4.64
N HIS A 99 -5.97 -12.19 -4.11
CA HIS A 99 -5.58 -12.15 -2.67
C HIS A 99 -6.19 -10.98 -1.88
N TYR A 100 -7.20 -10.28 -2.43
CA TYR A 100 -7.78 -9.12 -1.75
C TYR A 100 -8.55 -9.51 -0.49
N ARG A 101 -8.38 -8.72 0.57
CA ARG A 101 -9.10 -8.93 1.84
C ARG A 101 -10.56 -8.50 1.74
N ILE A 102 -10.79 -7.40 1.04
CA ILE A 102 -12.12 -6.83 0.81
C ILE A 102 -12.29 -6.71 -0.69
N GLU A 103 -13.34 -7.33 -1.23
CA GLU A 103 -13.68 -7.28 -2.66
C GLU A 103 -15.14 -6.89 -2.82
N LEU A 104 -15.38 -5.65 -3.24
CA LEU A 104 -16.72 -5.14 -3.50
C LEU A 104 -16.93 -5.00 -5.01
N THR A 105 -18.03 -5.55 -5.53
CA THR A 105 -18.34 -5.51 -6.97
C THR A 105 -19.78 -5.08 -7.24
N GLY A 106 -19.95 -4.11 -8.14
CA GLY A 106 -21.21 -3.82 -8.84
C GLY A 106 -22.33 -3.22 -7.98
N GLY A 107 -22.02 -2.69 -6.79
CA GLY A 107 -22.98 -1.99 -5.95
C GLY A 107 -23.10 -0.50 -6.27
N VAL A 108 -24.00 0.16 -5.55
CA VAL A 108 -24.26 1.61 -5.59
C VAL A 108 -23.90 2.17 -4.22
N ASN A 109 -23.11 3.25 -4.15
CA ASN A 109 -22.67 3.85 -2.88
C ASN A 109 -21.88 2.86 -1.99
N GLN A 110 -20.85 2.22 -2.56
CA GLN A 110 -20.06 1.20 -1.84
C GLN A 110 -18.86 1.83 -1.15
N VAL A 111 -18.61 1.43 0.10
CA VAL A 111 -17.41 1.80 0.83
C VAL A 111 -16.78 0.53 1.41
N ALA A 112 -15.59 0.16 0.96
CA ALA A 112 -14.93 -1.05 1.49
C ALA A 112 -14.60 -0.92 2.98
N LEU A 113 -14.00 0.21 3.39
CA LEU A 113 -13.77 0.56 4.78
C LEU A 113 -14.28 1.98 5.07
N GLU A 114 -15.34 2.08 5.87
CA GLU A 114 -15.79 3.35 6.44
C GLU A 114 -15.23 3.49 7.85
N ILE A 115 -14.34 4.45 8.04
CA ILE A 115 -13.72 4.75 9.32
C ILE A 115 -14.48 5.93 9.94
N GLU A 116 -15.01 5.74 11.15
CA GLU A 116 -15.67 6.80 11.93
C GLU A 116 -15.01 7.01 13.30
N THR A 117 -13.87 6.35 13.51
CA THR A 117 -13.11 6.42 14.77
C THR A 117 -11.75 7.06 14.51
N ASP A 118 -11.43 8.07 15.33
CA ASP A 118 -10.12 8.71 15.35
C ASP A 118 -8.99 7.77 15.78
N PHE A 119 -7.79 8.11 15.33
CA PHE A 119 -6.53 7.41 15.54
C PHE A 119 -6.49 6.00 14.95
N THR A 120 -7.37 5.64 14.03
CA THR A 120 -7.36 4.31 13.40
C THR A 120 -6.08 4.10 12.57
N VAL A 121 -5.49 2.92 12.68
CA VAL A 121 -4.35 2.48 11.87
C VAL A 121 -4.80 1.32 11.00
N ILE A 122 -4.58 1.42 9.70
CA ILE A 122 -4.82 0.35 8.73
C ILE A 122 -3.45 -0.05 8.18
N GLU A 123 -3.08 -1.31 8.37
CA GLU A 123 -1.79 -1.83 7.95
C GLU A 123 -1.94 -3.12 7.13
N LYS A 124 -1.23 -3.20 6.00
CA LYS A 124 -1.13 -4.42 5.17
C LYS A 124 -2.47 -4.97 4.66
N ILE A 125 -3.48 -4.12 4.53
CA ILE A 125 -4.77 -4.49 3.96
C ILE A 125 -4.75 -4.32 2.44
N GLN A 126 -5.33 -5.29 1.74
CA GLN A 126 -5.54 -5.27 0.30
C GLN A 126 -7.03 -5.11 0.00
N ILE A 127 -7.39 -4.06 -0.75
CA ILE A 127 -8.78 -3.77 -1.12
C ILE A 127 -8.93 -3.78 -2.63
N LYS A 128 -9.98 -4.43 -3.11
CA LYS A 128 -10.43 -4.43 -4.49
C LYS A 128 -11.84 -3.87 -4.58
N LEU A 129 -11.98 -2.83 -5.40
CA LEU A 129 -13.26 -2.21 -5.68
C LEU A 129 -13.52 -2.27 -7.18
N ILE A 130 -14.66 -2.85 -7.57
CA ILE A 130 -15.15 -2.81 -8.95
C ILE A 130 -16.45 -2.02 -8.92
N GLY A 131 -16.33 -0.73 -9.22
CA GLY A 131 -17.45 0.21 -9.23
C GLY A 131 -18.51 -0.15 -10.25
N GLY A 132 -19.77 -0.05 -9.83
CA GLY A 132 -20.92 -0.09 -10.74
C GLY A 132 -21.06 1.19 -11.57
N ILE A 133 -21.90 1.13 -12.60
CA ILE A 133 -22.14 2.18 -13.61
C ILE A 133 -22.72 3.50 -13.05
N THR A 134 -23.12 3.54 -11.78
CA THR A 134 -23.88 4.64 -11.19
C THR A 134 -23.56 4.81 -9.70
N PHE A 135 -22.83 5.88 -9.38
CA PHE A 135 -22.61 6.52 -8.06
C PHE A 135 -21.47 6.01 -7.17
N ASN A 136 -21.04 6.95 -6.31
CA ASN A 136 -19.92 6.97 -5.37
C ASN A 136 -19.43 5.59 -4.92
N ALA A 137 -18.13 5.33 -5.03
CA ALA A 137 -17.55 4.17 -4.38
C ALA A 137 -16.16 4.47 -3.85
N MET A 138 -15.84 3.96 -2.66
CA MET A 138 -14.62 4.31 -1.94
C MET A 138 -13.92 3.06 -1.43
N GLY A 139 -12.59 2.98 -1.60
CA GLY A 139 -11.80 1.97 -0.92
C GLY A 139 -11.80 2.21 0.58
N ILE A 140 -11.31 3.39 1.00
CA ILE A 140 -11.28 3.83 2.38
C ILE A 140 -11.93 5.21 2.48
N ARG A 141 -12.89 5.36 3.38
CA ARG A 141 -13.60 6.62 3.65
C ARG A 141 -13.37 7.04 5.09
N PHE A 142 -12.93 8.28 5.30
CA PHE A 142 -12.79 8.91 6.62
C PHE A 142 -13.37 10.32 6.62
N GLU A 143 -14.68 10.42 6.82
CA GLU A 143 -15.44 11.67 6.76
C GLU A 143 -16.05 12.09 8.10
N THR A 144 -15.91 11.25 9.13
CA THR A 144 -16.37 11.48 10.49
C THR A 144 -15.21 11.24 11.45
N GLY A 145 -14.76 12.29 12.14
CA GLY A 145 -13.58 12.22 12.99
C GLY A 145 -13.03 13.60 13.38
N SER A 146 -11.76 13.63 13.74
CA SER A 146 -10.96 14.82 14.04
C SER A 146 -9.64 14.82 13.26
N ASN A 147 -8.92 15.95 13.32
CA ASN A 147 -7.63 16.09 12.67
C ASN A 147 -6.61 15.09 13.28
N ASP A 148 -5.87 14.38 12.41
CA ASP A 148 -4.90 13.30 12.70
C ASP A 148 -5.52 11.91 12.96
N GLY A 149 -6.72 11.65 12.45
CA GLY A 149 -7.50 10.47 12.82
C GLY A 149 -7.21 9.17 12.07
N LEU A 150 -6.45 9.15 10.96
CA LEU A 150 -6.25 7.92 10.19
C LEU A 150 -4.82 7.77 9.64
N THR A 151 -4.22 6.61 9.89
CA THR A 151 -2.96 6.16 9.28
C THR A 151 -3.20 4.94 8.41
N ILE A 152 -2.68 4.95 7.19
CA ILE A 152 -2.75 3.86 6.21
C ILE A 152 -1.31 3.51 5.85
N ASN A 153 -0.89 2.28 6.09
CA ASN A 153 0.49 1.85 5.93
C ASN A 153 0.59 0.51 5.20
N LYS A 154 1.48 0.40 4.21
CA LYS A 154 1.75 -0.86 3.51
C LYS A 154 0.51 -1.50 2.88
N CYS A 155 -0.46 -0.68 2.48
CA CYS A 155 -1.71 -1.16 1.89
C CYS A 155 -1.64 -1.26 0.37
N ILE A 156 -2.57 -2.03 -0.21
CA ILE A 156 -2.77 -2.10 -1.66
C ILE A 156 -4.25 -1.80 -1.95
N LEU A 157 -4.51 -0.78 -2.76
CA LEU A 157 -5.85 -0.39 -3.16
C LEU A 157 -5.98 -0.48 -4.67
N TRP A 158 -6.80 -1.42 -5.14
CA TRP A 158 -7.09 -1.59 -6.56
C TRP A 158 -8.55 -1.25 -6.87
N GLY A 159 -8.74 -0.45 -7.91
CA GLY A 159 -10.06 0.01 -8.33
C GLY A 159 -10.29 -0.15 -9.81
N THR A 160 -11.53 -0.37 -10.23
CA THR A 160 -11.92 -0.12 -11.61
C THR A 160 -13.29 0.52 -11.67
N GLU A 161 -13.34 1.78 -12.10
CA GLU A 161 -14.56 2.46 -12.48
C GLU A 161 -15.04 1.92 -13.84
N THR A 162 -16.31 1.52 -13.90
CA THR A 162 -16.97 1.08 -15.15
C THR A 162 -18.08 2.05 -15.61
N GLY A 163 -18.29 3.14 -14.87
CA GLY A 163 -19.35 4.14 -15.05
C GLY A 163 -18.86 5.48 -15.62
N THR A 164 -19.73 6.49 -15.62
CA THR A 164 -19.41 7.82 -16.17
C THR A 164 -19.79 8.98 -15.24
N ALA A 165 -19.98 8.77 -13.93
CA ALA A 165 -20.18 9.86 -12.96
C ALA A 165 -20.28 9.36 -11.51
N GLY A 166 -19.46 9.93 -10.62
CA GLY A 166 -19.58 9.85 -9.16
C GLY A 166 -18.23 9.90 -8.46
N ASP A 167 -18.22 10.12 -7.14
CA ASP A 167 -17.00 10.11 -6.32
C ASP A 167 -16.44 8.68 -6.25
N TYR A 168 -15.56 8.30 -7.16
CA TYR A 168 -14.94 6.96 -7.19
C TYR A 168 -13.48 7.03 -6.73
N ASN A 169 -13.22 6.78 -5.44
CA ASN A 169 -11.94 7.10 -4.80
C ASN A 169 -11.26 5.92 -4.11
N ALA A 170 -9.95 5.77 -4.21
CA ALA A 170 -9.25 4.76 -3.41
C ALA A 170 -9.27 5.17 -1.93
N ILE A 171 -8.95 6.44 -1.67
CA ILE A 171 -9.01 7.05 -0.34
C ILE A 171 -9.79 8.36 -0.46
N LYS A 172 -10.83 8.51 0.36
CA LYS A 172 -11.53 9.78 0.55
C LYS A 172 -11.49 10.20 2.02
N SER A 173 -11.07 11.42 2.29
CA SER A 173 -11.12 11.95 3.65
C SER A 173 -11.46 13.43 3.74
N LEU A 174 -12.22 13.78 4.78
CA LEU A 174 -12.46 15.17 5.19
C LEU A 174 -11.51 15.66 6.30
N TYR A 175 -10.56 14.82 6.70
CA TYR A 175 -9.64 15.07 7.80
C TYR A 175 -8.22 14.74 7.38
N THR A 176 -7.28 14.95 8.30
CA THR A 176 -5.87 14.63 8.05
C THR A 176 -5.67 13.11 8.04
N VAL A 177 -5.04 12.62 6.97
CA VAL A 177 -4.64 11.23 6.78
C VAL A 177 -3.13 11.13 6.57
N LYS A 178 -2.54 10.04 7.03
CA LYS A 178 -1.13 9.70 6.77
C LYS A 178 -1.08 8.41 5.99
N VAL A 179 -0.53 8.45 4.79
CA VAL A 179 -0.43 7.31 3.89
C VAL A 179 1.04 7.02 3.65
N THR A 180 1.49 5.81 3.99
CA THR A 180 2.90 5.42 3.87
C THR A 180 3.08 4.06 3.20
N ASN A 181 4.14 3.90 2.39
CA ASN A 181 4.50 2.62 1.78
C ASN A 181 3.33 1.94 1.06
N THR A 182 2.43 2.71 0.45
CA THR A 182 1.15 2.20 -0.05
C THR A 182 1.11 2.24 -1.58
N LEU A 183 0.53 1.20 -2.17
CA LEU A 183 0.28 1.11 -3.61
C LEU A 183 -1.21 1.36 -3.88
N ILE A 184 -1.50 2.30 -4.78
CA ILE A 184 -2.85 2.60 -5.25
C ILE A 184 -2.82 2.52 -6.76
N PHE A 185 -3.67 1.69 -7.35
CA PHE A 185 -3.67 1.51 -8.80
C PHE A 185 -5.02 1.14 -9.38
N GLY A 186 -5.14 1.25 -10.70
CA GLY A 186 -6.30 0.78 -11.46
C GLY A 186 -6.94 1.89 -12.26
N ASN A 187 -8.25 2.02 -12.18
CA ASN A 187 -9.04 3.05 -12.87
C ASN A 187 -9.93 3.74 -11.84
N TRP A 188 -9.38 4.65 -11.04
CA TRP A 188 -10.13 5.43 -10.07
C TRP A 188 -10.61 6.75 -10.70
N ASP A 189 -11.65 7.42 -10.21
CA ASP A 189 -11.90 8.81 -10.66
C ASP A 189 -10.80 9.70 -10.08
N THR A 190 -10.65 9.64 -8.75
CA THR A 190 -9.51 10.19 -8.03
C THR A 190 -8.88 9.14 -7.13
N CYS A 191 -7.57 8.87 -7.21
CA CYS A 191 -6.96 7.88 -6.32
C CYS A 191 -7.00 8.32 -4.84
N VAL A 192 -6.52 9.53 -4.53
CA VAL A 192 -6.51 10.10 -3.18
C VAL A 192 -7.18 11.46 -3.17
N LEU A 193 -8.35 11.55 -2.53
CA LEU A 193 -9.11 12.78 -2.36
C LEU A 193 -9.10 13.21 -0.89
N VAL A 194 -8.46 14.34 -0.59
CA VAL A 194 -8.46 14.94 0.75
C VAL A 194 -9.06 16.34 0.73
N GLU A 195 -10.11 16.55 1.51
CA GLU A 195 -10.88 17.80 1.51
C GLU A 195 -11.26 18.22 2.93
N SER A 196 -10.44 19.02 3.63
CA SER A 196 -10.84 19.49 4.96
C SER A 196 -11.67 20.77 4.92
N PHE A 197 -12.78 20.77 5.63
CA PHE A 197 -13.58 21.97 5.88
C PHE A 197 -12.96 22.92 6.94
N ASN A 198 -11.95 22.47 7.67
CA ASN A 198 -11.35 23.21 8.79
C ASN A 198 -9.84 23.47 8.61
N GLY A 199 -9.32 23.25 7.41
CA GLY A 199 -7.87 23.17 7.17
C GLY A 199 -7.27 21.91 7.79
N GLY A 200 -6.04 21.59 7.41
CA GLY A 200 -5.35 20.36 7.80
C GLY A 200 -4.16 20.13 6.89
N SER A 201 -3.35 19.11 7.20
CA SER A 201 -2.25 18.71 6.34
C SER A 201 -2.10 17.20 6.35
N SER A 202 -2.46 16.55 5.24
CA SER A 202 -2.23 15.12 5.04
C SER A 202 -0.83 14.87 4.50
N THR A 203 -0.31 13.66 4.71
CA THR A 203 1.02 13.26 4.21
C THR A 203 0.94 11.97 3.42
N LEU A 204 1.59 11.96 2.26
CA LEU A 204 1.85 10.76 1.48
C LEU A 204 3.36 10.54 1.47
N THR A 205 3.84 9.35 1.79
CA THR A 205 5.28 9.07 1.81
C THR A 205 5.59 7.68 1.29
N ASN A 206 6.53 7.58 0.36
CA ASN A 206 6.88 6.30 -0.28
C ASN A 206 5.63 5.62 -0.87
N CYS A 207 4.84 6.34 -1.66
CA CYS A 207 3.61 5.80 -2.26
C CYS A 207 3.77 5.68 -3.77
N THR A 208 3.18 4.64 -4.36
CA THR A 208 3.03 4.52 -5.82
C THR A 208 1.55 4.64 -6.15
N ILE A 209 1.19 5.55 -7.04
CA ILE A 209 -0.18 5.90 -7.41
C ILE A 209 -0.29 5.89 -8.94
N ASP A 210 -1.20 5.09 -9.49
CA ASP A 210 -1.37 4.87 -10.93
C ASP A 210 -2.85 4.83 -11.32
N GLY A 211 -3.22 5.57 -12.36
CA GLY A 211 -4.50 5.36 -13.06
C GLY A 211 -5.73 6.06 -12.46
N GLY A 212 -5.55 7.25 -11.90
CA GLY A 212 -6.65 8.20 -11.72
C GLY A 212 -7.16 8.73 -13.06
N VAL A 213 -8.45 8.59 -13.36
CA VAL A 213 -9.09 9.08 -14.60
C VAL A 213 -9.04 10.59 -14.65
N THR A 214 -9.42 11.23 -13.55
CA THR A 214 -9.39 12.67 -13.40
C THR A 214 -8.08 13.07 -12.72
N ASP A 215 -7.87 12.62 -11.49
CA ASP A 215 -6.71 13.00 -10.69
C ASP A 215 -6.08 11.77 -10.02
N ASN A 216 -4.76 11.69 -9.91
CA ASN A 216 -4.19 10.74 -8.95
C ASN A 216 -4.36 11.29 -7.53
N VAL A 217 -3.98 12.53 -7.29
CA VAL A 217 -4.05 13.12 -5.96
C VAL A 217 -4.66 14.50 -6.00
N TYR A 218 -5.72 14.69 -5.22
CA TYR A 218 -6.45 15.95 -5.14
C TYR A 218 -6.52 16.45 -3.69
N ALA A 219 -6.19 17.74 -3.51
CA ALA A 219 -6.31 18.42 -2.22
C ALA A 219 -7.27 19.62 -2.30
N GLY A 220 -8.46 19.45 -1.73
CA GLY A 220 -9.55 20.44 -1.74
C GLY A 220 -9.56 21.39 -0.53
N ASN A 221 -10.34 22.47 -0.65
CA ASN A 221 -10.83 23.28 0.48
C ASN A 221 -9.77 23.90 1.44
N ASN A 222 -8.59 24.27 0.94
CA ASN A 222 -7.45 24.73 1.77
C ASN A 222 -6.82 23.63 2.64
N HIS A 223 -6.96 22.37 2.23
CA HIS A 223 -6.19 21.28 2.81
C HIS A 223 -4.77 21.27 2.24
N GLY A 224 -3.78 21.09 3.11
CA GLY A 224 -2.40 20.89 2.71
C GLY A 224 -2.11 19.43 2.40
N LEU A 225 -1.26 19.19 1.42
CA LEU A 225 -0.70 17.88 1.15
C LEU A 225 0.82 17.95 1.09
N VAL A 226 1.49 17.07 1.83
CA VAL A 226 2.93 16.89 1.77
C VAL A 226 3.23 15.50 1.21
N CYS A 227 3.87 15.47 0.05
CA CYS A 227 4.29 14.23 -0.62
C CYS A 227 5.80 14.09 -0.56
N LEU A 228 6.27 12.89 -0.22
CA LEU A 228 7.69 12.58 -0.08
C LEU A 228 7.99 11.22 -0.74
N ASN A 229 8.94 11.16 -1.67
CA ASN A 229 9.29 9.91 -2.37
C ASN A 229 8.09 9.20 -3.01
N CYS A 230 7.13 9.95 -3.57
CA CYS A 230 5.96 9.36 -4.21
C CYS A 230 6.13 9.29 -5.72
N ALA A 231 5.64 8.21 -6.35
CA ALA A 231 5.43 8.14 -7.78
C ALA A 231 3.93 8.28 -8.06
N SER A 232 3.57 9.23 -8.91
CA SER A 232 2.24 9.44 -9.48
C SER A 232 2.38 9.47 -11.00
N PHE A 233 1.53 8.77 -11.74
CA PHE A 233 1.58 8.75 -13.21
C PHE A 233 0.31 8.15 -13.84
N ASN A 234 0.21 8.22 -15.17
CA ASN A 234 -0.93 7.75 -15.96
C ASN A 234 -2.28 8.30 -15.49
N SER A 235 -2.33 9.59 -15.13
CA SER A 235 -3.59 10.23 -14.75
C SER A 235 -3.95 11.41 -15.64
N GLY A 236 -5.14 11.98 -15.42
CA GLY A 236 -5.49 13.26 -16.02
C GLY A 236 -4.70 14.44 -15.45
N ASP A 237 -4.32 14.33 -14.18
CA ASP A 237 -3.56 15.30 -13.37
C ASP A 237 -2.97 14.54 -12.16
N ASP A 238 -1.65 14.51 -12.03
CA ASP A 238 -0.97 13.77 -10.98
C ASP A 238 -1.14 14.42 -9.61
N TRP A 239 -1.06 15.76 -9.56
CA TRP A 239 -1.08 16.54 -8.32
C TRP A 239 -2.00 17.76 -8.44
N ASN A 240 -3.31 17.51 -8.48
CA ASN A 240 -4.31 18.55 -8.73
C ASN A 240 -4.39 19.57 -7.57
N ASP A 241 -3.78 20.74 -7.80
CA ASP A 241 -3.77 21.91 -6.91
C ASP A 241 -4.77 23.01 -7.31
N ASN A 242 -5.68 22.73 -8.22
CA ASN A 242 -6.54 23.72 -8.87
C ASN A 242 -7.60 24.34 -7.92
N THR A 243 -7.68 23.86 -6.69
CA THR A 243 -8.51 24.46 -5.66
C THR A 243 -7.63 25.01 -4.53
N SER A 244 -8.21 25.73 -3.58
CA SER A 244 -7.46 26.52 -2.60
C SER A 244 -6.53 25.73 -1.66
N GLY A 245 -6.33 24.43 -1.87
CA GLY A 245 -5.32 23.58 -1.23
C GLY A 245 -3.88 23.96 -1.60
N THR A 246 -2.91 23.28 -0.97
CA THR A 246 -1.48 23.50 -1.22
C THR A 246 -0.74 22.18 -1.26
N PHE A 247 0.14 21.99 -2.24
CA PHE A 247 1.02 20.83 -2.34
C PHE A 247 2.46 21.20 -1.97
N THR A 248 3.12 20.30 -1.25
CA THR A 248 4.57 20.30 -1.04
C THR A 248 5.10 18.96 -1.51
N LEU A 249 5.70 18.96 -2.70
CA LEU A 249 6.25 17.77 -3.33
C LEU A 249 7.77 17.73 -3.11
N THR A 250 8.27 16.66 -2.52
CA THR A 250 9.71 16.42 -2.30
C THR A 250 10.05 15.06 -2.85
N THR A 251 11.04 15.00 -3.76
CA THR A 251 11.48 13.75 -4.40
C THR A 251 10.33 12.92 -4.97
N CYS A 252 9.37 13.59 -5.62
CA CYS A 252 8.24 12.95 -6.26
C CYS A 252 8.48 12.81 -7.77
N ALA A 253 7.93 11.76 -8.36
CA ALA A 253 7.84 11.52 -9.78
C ALA A 253 6.40 11.79 -10.27
N ASP A 254 6.27 12.55 -11.37
CA ASP A 254 5.04 12.83 -12.14
C ASP A 254 5.33 12.93 -13.64
N ASP A 255 4.42 12.45 -14.49
CA ASP A 255 4.57 12.46 -15.96
C ASP A 255 3.92 13.68 -16.66
N ASP A 256 3.21 14.53 -15.95
CA ASP A 256 2.53 15.72 -16.50
C ASP A 256 3.20 17.06 -16.16
N GLY A 257 4.22 17.07 -15.29
CA GLY A 257 5.11 18.19 -15.06
C GLY A 257 4.72 19.13 -13.91
N ASP A 258 3.92 18.64 -12.97
CA ASP A 258 3.43 19.38 -11.81
C ASP A 258 4.49 19.59 -10.72
N SER A 259 5.50 18.71 -10.60
CA SER A 259 6.57 18.90 -9.61
C SER A 259 7.78 19.65 -10.14
N THR A 260 8.48 20.29 -9.20
CA THR A 260 9.77 20.95 -9.46
C THR A 260 10.93 19.96 -9.61
N GLN A 261 10.74 18.68 -9.26
CA GLN A 261 11.71 17.61 -9.53
C GLN A 261 11.33 16.90 -10.82
N THR A 262 11.79 17.46 -11.93
CA THR A 262 11.70 16.81 -13.23
C THR A 262 12.73 15.68 -13.29
N LEU A 263 12.44 14.53 -12.64
CA LEU A 263 13.10 13.28 -12.99
C LEU A 263 12.58 12.89 -14.37
N ASN A 264 13.17 13.47 -15.42
CA ASN A 264 12.75 13.17 -16.80
C ASN A 264 13.05 11.69 -17.13
N SER A 265 12.16 10.78 -16.74
CA SER A 265 11.90 9.58 -17.54
C SER A 265 11.45 10.08 -18.91
N THR A 266 11.94 9.49 -19.99
CA THR A 266 11.74 9.98 -21.36
C THR A 266 10.32 9.74 -21.88
N ASP A 267 9.31 10.14 -21.12
CA ASP A 267 7.87 10.22 -21.43
C ASP A 267 6.97 9.09 -20.85
N ASN A 268 7.44 8.21 -19.94
CA ASN A 268 6.53 7.25 -19.26
C ASN A 268 7.11 6.59 -17.99
N TYR A 269 6.66 7.00 -16.79
CA TYR A 269 7.06 6.32 -15.55
C TYR A 269 6.55 4.88 -15.47
N ALA A 270 5.53 4.49 -16.22
CA ALA A 270 5.11 3.09 -16.27
C ALA A 270 6.24 2.14 -16.74
N ALA A 271 7.18 2.63 -17.57
CA ALA A 271 8.33 1.85 -18.02
C ALA A 271 9.42 1.69 -16.96
N GLU A 272 9.32 2.43 -15.86
CA GLU A 272 10.22 2.36 -14.71
C GLU A 272 9.85 1.21 -13.76
N PHE A 273 8.71 0.56 -14.02
CA PHE A 273 8.21 -0.61 -13.30
C PHE A 273 8.30 -1.89 -14.14
N THR A 274 8.36 -3.05 -13.48
CA THR A 274 8.57 -4.35 -14.14
C THR A 274 7.37 -4.84 -14.95
N ASP A 275 6.14 -4.74 -14.44
CA ASP A 275 4.92 -5.20 -15.11
C ASP A 275 3.64 -4.57 -14.51
N GLN A 276 3.58 -3.23 -14.56
CA GLN A 276 2.49 -2.41 -14.05
C GLN A 276 1.08 -2.86 -14.51
N PRO A 277 0.84 -3.26 -15.78
CA PRO A 277 -0.51 -3.67 -16.21
C PRO A 277 -1.03 -4.92 -15.48
N ASN A 278 -0.12 -5.75 -14.94
CA ASN A 278 -0.45 -6.91 -14.12
C ASN A 278 -0.25 -6.63 -12.61
N GLY A 279 -0.13 -5.36 -12.23
CA GLY A 279 0.02 -4.92 -10.85
C GLY A 279 1.46 -4.96 -10.31
N ASP A 280 2.48 -5.27 -11.13
CA ASP A 280 3.87 -5.29 -10.68
C ASP A 280 4.57 -3.94 -10.78
N TYR A 281 4.57 -3.24 -9.63
CA TYR A 281 5.25 -1.97 -9.43
C TYR A 281 6.62 -2.12 -8.77
N SER A 282 7.25 -3.29 -8.88
CA SER A 282 8.68 -3.39 -8.55
C SER A 282 9.50 -2.57 -9.55
N ILE A 283 10.58 -1.93 -9.09
CA ILE A 283 11.41 -1.08 -9.95
C ILE A 283 12.11 -1.93 -11.02
N ALA A 284 12.02 -1.50 -12.29
CA ALA A 284 12.44 -2.28 -13.45
C ALA A 284 13.94 -2.63 -13.47
N GLY A 285 14.78 -1.81 -12.83
CA GLY A 285 16.23 -2.04 -12.80
C GLY A 285 17.01 -0.89 -12.19
N ALA A 286 18.31 -1.13 -11.96
CA ALA A 286 19.30 -0.17 -11.45
C ALA A 286 19.57 1.06 -12.36
N GLY A 287 18.84 1.16 -13.47
CA GLY A 287 18.90 2.29 -14.39
C GLY A 287 17.60 3.06 -14.46
N SER A 288 16.63 2.69 -13.61
CA SER A 288 15.37 3.40 -13.49
C SER A 288 15.60 4.77 -12.89
N VAL A 289 14.80 5.76 -13.29
CA VAL A 289 14.83 7.08 -12.64
C VAL A 289 14.24 7.08 -11.23
N LEU A 290 13.59 5.98 -10.83
CA LEU A 290 13.02 5.80 -9.48
C LEU A 290 14.04 5.21 -8.50
N ASP A 291 15.07 4.51 -9.00
CA ASP A 291 16.14 3.88 -8.22
C ASP A 291 17.10 4.95 -7.69
N GLU A 292 17.38 4.93 -6.39
CA GLU A 292 18.32 5.79 -5.66
C GLU A 292 18.09 7.32 -5.86
N ASN A 293 16.87 7.75 -6.18
CA ASN A 293 16.53 9.16 -6.47
C ASN A 293 15.64 9.84 -5.40
N GLY A 294 15.24 9.11 -4.36
CA GLY A 294 14.51 9.62 -3.21
C GLY A 294 15.39 10.20 -2.10
N THR A 295 14.79 10.42 -0.92
CA THR A 295 15.48 10.86 0.29
C THR A 295 15.07 10.05 1.52
N ASP A 296 16.02 9.82 2.43
CA ASP A 296 15.79 9.19 3.73
C ASP A 296 15.30 10.20 4.80
N ALA A 297 15.34 11.50 4.50
CA ALA A 297 14.96 12.53 5.44
C ALA A 297 13.44 12.57 5.66
N GLY A 298 12.99 12.01 6.79
CA GLY A 298 11.58 12.02 7.17
C GLY A 298 10.74 10.90 6.55
N ALA A 299 11.37 9.97 5.81
CA ALA A 299 10.72 8.80 5.24
C ALA A 299 10.86 7.56 6.15
N PRO A 300 9.88 6.62 6.14
CA PRO A 300 10.03 5.30 6.75
C PRO A 300 11.22 4.53 6.18
N SER A 301 11.90 3.75 7.02
CA SER A 301 13.12 3.01 6.66
C SER A 301 12.88 1.65 6.01
N ASP A 302 11.62 1.30 5.76
CA ASP A 302 11.21 0.09 5.08
C ASP A 302 10.24 0.41 3.94
N ASP A 303 10.06 -0.53 3.03
CA ASP A 303 9.13 -0.44 1.92
C ASP A 303 7.83 -1.21 2.21
N ILE A 304 6.95 -1.31 1.21
CA ILE A 304 5.69 -2.06 1.31
C ILE A 304 5.90 -3.56 1.57
N LYS A 305 7.07 -4.10 1.22
CA LYS A 305 7.45 -5.50 1.41
C LYS A 305 8.14 -5.74 2.76
N ASP A 306 8.23 -4.73 3.63
CA ASP A 306 9.07 -4.74 4.84
C ASP A 306 10.59 -4.89 4.53
N VAL A 307 11.02 -4.62 3.30
CA VAL A 307 12.44 -4.59 2.94
C VAL A 307 13.03 -3.28 3.43
N SER A 308 14.20 -3.36 4.08
CA SER A 308 14.90 -2.17 4.56
C SER A 308 15.38 -1.32 3.39
N ARG A 309 15.07 -0.02 3.43
CA ARG A 309 15.49 0.95 2.44
C ARG A 309 16.94 1.35 2.62
N THR A 310 17.68 1.49 1.52
CA THR A 310 19.08 1.92 1.55
C THR A 310 19.19 3.34 1.03
N SER A 311 19.83 4.25 1.78
CA SER A 311 19.96 5.64 1.33
C SER A 311 20.89 5.75 0.10
N PRO A 312 20.52 6.60 -0.89
CA PRO A 312 19.24 7.32 -1.02
C PRO A 312 18.09 6.35 -1.33
N TYR A 313 16.93 6.57 -0.69
CA TYR A 313 15.75 5.70 -0.87
C TYR A 313 15.24 5.75 -2.31
N ASP A 314 14.50 4.72 -2.70
CA ASP A 314 13.82 4.71 -3.98
C ASP A 314 12.50 5.49 -3.93
N ILE A 315 12.09 6.03 -5.07
CA ILE A 315 10.79 6.71 -5.20
C ILE A 315 9.69 5.66 -5.40
N GLY A 316 8.61 5.78 -4.64
CA GLY A 316 7.46 4.88 -4.68
C GLY A 316 7.40 3.94 -3.49
N ALA A 317 6.47 2.99 -3.55
CA ALA A 317 6.18 2.04 -2.47
C ALA A 317 7.22 0.93 -2.31
N PHE A 318 8.07 0.72 -3.31
CA PHE A 318 8.99 -0.42 -3.42
C PHE A 318 10.44 0.06 -3.43
N GLU A 319 11.33 -0.77 -2.87
CA GLU A 319 12.76 -0.66 -3.16
C GLU A 319 13.16 -1.55 -4.35
N TYR A 320 14.19 -1.12 -5.07
CA TYR A 320 14.82 -1.89 -6.10
C TYR A 320 15.59 -3.07 -5.49
N GLU A 321 15.01 -4.25 -5.64
CA GLU A 321 15.69 -5.49 -5.36
C GLU A 321 16.48 -5.91 -6.59
N ALA A 322 17.80 -5.64 -6.60
CA ALA A 322 18.68 -6.18 -7.63
C ALA A 322 18.48 -7.70 -7.72
N ALA A 323 17.93 -8.16 -8.85
CA ALA A 323 17.77 -9.58 -9.14
C ALA A 323 19.08 -10.25 -8.75
N ALA A 324 19.00 -11.27 -7.89
CA ALA A 324 20.16 -11.99 -7.37
C ALA A 324 20.88 -12.74 -8.52
N GLY A 325 21.45 -12.02 -9.47
CA GLY A 325 22.50 -12.46 -10.36
C GLY A 325 23.66 -12.78 -9.45
N GLY A 326 23.76 -14.06 -9.12
CA GLY A 326 24.47 -14.58 -7.97
C GLY A 326 25.66 -13.72 -7.60
N ARG A 327 25.63 -13.18 -6.37
CA ARG A 327 26.87 -12.93 -5.65
C ARG A 327 27.60 -14.28 -5.59
N ILE A 328 28.34 -14.62 -6.65
CA ILE A 328 29.50 -15.49 -6.54
C ILE A 328 30.37 -14.72 -5.57
N MET A 329 30.24 -15.07 -4.30
CA MET A 329 30.99 -14.48 -3.22
C MET A 329 32.46 -14.54 -3.64
N SER A 330 33.04 -13.38 -3.92
CA SER A 330 34.48 -13.18 -4.03
C SER A 330 35.21 -13.52 -2.72
N SER A 331 34.51 -14.03 -1.70
CA SER A 331 35.09 -14.66 -0.52
C SER A 331 35.77 -16.01 -0.81
N LEU A 332 35.66 -16.60 -2.02
CA LEU A 332 36.47 -17.78 -2.41
C LEU A 332 37.85 -17.42 -2.99
N VAL A 333 38.40 -16.24 -2.68
CA VAL A 333 39.83 -15.92 -2.93
C VAL A 333 40.59 -15.62 -1.62
N GLY A 334 39.93 -15.75 -0.45
CA GLY A 334 40.53 -15.42 0.85
C GLY A 334 41.02 -16.59 1.72
N ALA A 335 40.57 -17.83 1.48
CA ALA A 335 41.00 -18.99 2.25
C ALA A 335 41.29 -20.17 1.31
N GLY A 336 42.55 -20.60 1.27
CA GLY A 336 43.07 -21.63 0.38
C GLY A 336 42.24 -22.92 0.39
N GLY A 337 41.57 -23.19 -0.73
CA GLY A 337 40.72 -24.37 -0.87
C GLY A 337 40.27 -24.65 -2.30
N LEU A 338 41.08 -24.37 -3.32
CA LEU A 338 40.89 -24.93 -4.66
C LEU A 338 42.18 -25.57 -5.19
N ALA A 339 42.79 -26.41 -4.36
CA ALA A 339 43.69 -27.46 -4.84
C ALA A 339 42.83 -28.73 -5.02
N GLY A 340 42.25 -28.95 -6.21
CA GLY A 340 41.39 -30.13 -6.35
C GLY A 340 40.67 -30.41 -7.66
N LEU A 341 40.93 -29.73 -8.77
CA LEU A 341 40.50 -30.20 -10.10
C LEU A 341 41.66 -30.08 -11.10
N GLY A 342 42.78 -30.68 -10.73
CA GLY A 342 43.80 -31.11 -11.68
C GLY A 342 43.48 -32.52 -12.14
N GLY A 343 43.13 -32.68 -13.41
CA GLY A 343 43.14 -33.99 -14.06
C GLY A 343 42.06 -34.19 -15.12
N ILE A 344 42.23 -33.57 -16.29
CA ILE A 344 42.17 -34.23 -17.60
C ILE A 344 43.02 -33.36 -18.53
N ALA A 345 44.33 -33.61 -18.48
CA ALA A 345 45.24 -33.30 -19.57
C ALA A 345 45.71 -34.67 -20.12
N GLY A 346 44.91 -35.22 -21.04
CA GLY A 346 45.29 -36.37 -21.86
C GLY A 346 45.71 -35.86 -23.24
N GLN A 347 47.01 -35.92 -23.50
CA GLN A 347 47.68 -35.54 -24.73
C GLN A 347 47.29 -36.39 -25.95
N GLY A 348 47.40 -35.78 -27.13
CA GLY A 348 47.84 -36.41 -28.38
C GLY A 348 46.71 -36.96 -29.26
N GLY A 349 46.63 -36.71 -30.56
CA GLY A 349 47.52 -36.03 -31.49
C GLY A 349 47.04 -36.33 -32.92
N GLY A 350 47.44 -35.49 -33.88
CA GLY A 350 47.41 -35.82 -35.30
C GLY A 350 46.31 -35.15 -36.12
N LEU A 351 46.58 -33.92 -36.56
CA LEU A 351 46.04 -33.41 -37.83
C LEU A 351 47.22 -33.32 -38.81
N ALA A 352 47.26 -34.23 -39.78
CA ALA A 352 48.10 -34.12 -40.97
C ALA A 352 47.49 -34.97 -42.09
N GLY A 353 47.23 -34.34 -43.24
CA GLY A 353 46.83 -34.98 -44.49
C GLY A 353 45.41 -34.69 -44.91
#